data_AF-G4U022-F1
#
_entry.id   AF-G4U022-F1
#
_cell.length_a   1.000
_cell.length_b   1.000
_cell.length_c   1.000
_cell.angle_alpha   90.00
_cell.angle_beta   90.00
_cell.angle_gamma   90.00
#
_symmetry.space_group_name_H-M   'P 1'
#
loop_
_entity.id
_entity.type
_entity.pdbx_description
1 polymer ?
#
loop_
_entity_poly.entity_id
_entity_poly.type
_entity_poly.pdbx_seq_one_letter_code
_entity_poly.pdbx_strand_id
1 'polypeptide(L)'
;MTITSDILPLLLRMSPRLESLSLSRYRVNKLDFIEIDKLKELRKMHLFDCGSIFEPNTTRHMLVCPKLETVRISGSIASLNILASSSTSELDYGHITLESSPIIEITGRDWPSLRSLRLSMDSTPTLCGLDSLRQLSLWSQSLVSTMILYLAMHPSELPLLDTLGLYACPEWDILFIMLEKRLLTQTYGIKPLENLIFDRAILATIKNSLASLLAGHILPRPSNYELSMQGNLDIFLDTNM
;
A
#
# COMPACT_ATOMS: atom_id res chain seq x y z
N MET A 1 -21.91 -20.06 -4.22
CA MET A 1 -21.57 -21.49 -4.30
C MET A 1 -20.29 -21.70 -3.51
N THR A 2 -20.34 -22.41 -2.39
CA THR A 2 -19.18 -22.66 -1.54
C THR A 2 -18.35 -23.76 -2.18
N ILE A 3 -17.24 -23.41 -2.82
CA ILE A 3 -16.35 -24.38 -3.47
C ILE A 3 -15.58 -25.09 -2.36
N THR A 4 -15.74 -26.41 -2.24
CA THR A 4 -14.90 -27.22 -1.34
C THR A 4 -13.46 -27.24 -1.84
N SER A 5 -12.49 -27.33 -0.93
CA SER A 5 -11.04 -27.28 -1.20
C SER A 5 -10.58 -28.12 -2.37
N ASP A 6 -11.22 -29.27 -2.55
CA ASP A 6 -10.76 -30.32 -3.47
C ASP A 6 -11.14 -30.04 -4.93
N ILE A 7 -12.08 -29.12 -5.15
CA ILE A 7 -12.58 -28.79 -6.49
C ILE A 7 -11.78 -27.64 -7.13
N LEU A 8 -11.12 -26.80 -6.33
CA LEU A 8 -10.39 -25.64 -6.85
C LEU A 8 -9.31 -26.04 -7.89
N PRO A 9 -8.42 -27.01 -7.64
CA PRO A 9 -7.44 -27.45 -8.64
C PRO A 9 -8.08 -27.89 -9.97
N LEU A 10 -9.21 -28.59 -9.91
CA LEU A 10 -9.94 -29.05 -11.09
C LEU A 10 -10.50 -27.87 -11.89
N LEU A 11 -11.12 -26.90 -11.22
CA LEU A 11 -11.66 -25.70 -11.87
C LEU A 11 -10.58 -24.86 -12.56
N LEU A 12 -9.41 -24.71 -11.91
CA LEU A 12 -8.29 -23.98 -12.51
C LEU A 12 -7.77 -24.70 -13.76
N ARG A 13 -7.64 -26.02 -13.73
CA ARG A 13 -7.22 -26.84 -14.90
C ARG A 13 -8.22 -26.76 -16.06
N MET A 14 -9.50 -26.65 -15.76
CA MET A 14 -10.56 -26.49 -16.78
C MET A 14 -10.62 -25.08 -17.36
N SER A 15 -9.92 -24.11 -16.77
CA SER A 15 -10.03 -22.69 -17.11
C SER A 15 -8.66 -22.07 -17.48
N PRO A 16 -7.93 -22.58 -18.49
CA PRO A 16 -6.57 -22.11 -18.81
C PRO A 16 -6.51 -20.65 -19.29
N ARG A 17 -7.64 -20.08 -19.71
CA ARG A 17 -7.78 -18.68 -20.15
C ARG A 17 -8.37 -17.76 -19.06
N LEU A 18 -8.35 -18.19 -17.79
CA LEU A 18 -8.88 -17.40 -16.70
C LEU A 18 -8.06 -16.12 -16.50
N GLU A 19 -8.69 -14.96 -16.70
CA GLU A 19 -8.02 -13.65 -16.54
C GLU A 19 -8.15 -13.08 -15.12
N SER A 20 -9.14 -13.53 -14.36
CA SER A 20 -9.42 -13.03 -13.00
C SER A 20 -9.77 -14.17 -12.07
N LEU A 21 -9.05 -14.27 -10.96
CA LEU A 21 -9.29 -15.25 -9.89
C LEU A 21 -9.62 -14.52 -8.60
N SER A 22 -10.74 -14.89 -7.97
CA SER A 22 -11.14 -14.37 -6.67
C SER A 22 -11.41 -15.54 -5.74
N LEU A 23 -10.64 -15.62 -4.66
CA LEU A 23 -10.79 -16.63 -3.61
C LEU A 23 -11.18 -15.92 -2.32
N SER A 24 -12.26 -16.37 -1.70
CA SER A 24 -12.77 -15.78 -0.45
C SER A 24 -12.96 -16.85 0.61
N ARG A 25 -12.48 -16.59 1.84
CA ARG A 25 -12.60 -17.47 3.01
C ARG A 25 -12.09 -18.89 2.74
N TYR A 26 -11.13 -19.01 1.82
CA TYR A 26 -10.52 -20.29 1.51
C TYR A 26 -9.62 -20.70 2.67
N ARG A 27 -10.04 -21.72 3.42
CA ARG A 27 -9.33 -22.26 4.59
C ARG A 27 -8.91 -23.68 4.27
N VAL A 28 -7.71 -23.83 3.75
CA VAL A 28 -7.11 -25.14 3.47
C VAL A 28 -5.72 -25.14 4.07
N ASN A 29 -5.30 -26.31 4.56
CA ASN A 29 -3.99 -26.49 5.20
C ASN A 29 -2.82 -25.99 4.32
N LYS A 30 -3.02 -25.90 3.00
CA LYS A 30 -2.11 -25.24 2.07
C LYS A 30 -2.88 -24.76 0.84
N LEU A 31 -2.91 -23.45 0.56
CA LEU A 31 -3.27 -22.96 -0.77
C LEU A 31 -2.10 -23.33 -1.70
N ASP A 32 -2.34 -24.24 -2.64
CA ASP A 32 -1.31 -24.66 -3.59
C ASP A 32 -1.25 -23.68 -4.76
N PHE A 33 -0.30 -22.74 -4.70
CA PHE A 33 -0.07 -21.77 -5.76
C PHE A 33 0.45 -22.40 -7.06
N ILE A 34 0.90 -23.68 -7.04
CA ILE A 34 1.38 -24.38 -8.24
C ILE A 34 0.30 -24.48 -9.32
N GLU A 35 -0.97 -24.66 -8.94
CA GLU A 35 -2.05 -24.68 -9.94
C GLU A 35 -2.39 -23.28 -10.45
N ILE A 36 -2.19 -22.24 -9.64
CA ILE A 36 -2.37 -20.84 -10.05
C ILE A 36 -1.27 -20.43 -11.04
N ASP A 37 -0.02 -20.90 -10.84
CA ASP A 37 1.11 -20.65 -11.74
C ASP A 37 0.89 -21.15 -13.18
N LYS A 38 -0.07 -22.06 -13.38
CA LYS A 38 -0.44 -22.56 -14.72
C LYS A 38 -1.35 -21.60 -15.49
N LEU A 39 -1.96 -20.62 -14.82
CA LEU A 39 -2.88 -19.65 -15.42
C LEU A 39 -2.13 -18.51 -16.12
N LYS A 40 -1.62 -18.77 -17.33
CA LYS A 40 -0.77 -17.81 -18.07
C LYS A 40 -1.50 -16.52 -18.49
N GLU A 41 -2.82 -16.56 -18.55
CA GLU A 41 -3.67 -15.41 -18.87
C GLU A 41 -4.16 -14.64 -17.64
N LEU A 42 -3.81 -15.08 -16.42
CA LEU A 42 -4.28 -14.45 -15.19
C LEU A 42 -3.70 -13.03 -15.06
N ARG A 43 -4.58 -12.04 -14.97
CA ARG A 43 -4.27 -10.62 -14.80
C ARG A 43 -4.59 -10.09 -13.41
N LYS A 44 -5.64 -10.63 -12.79
CA LYS A 44 -6.14 -10.15 -11.50
C LYS A 44 -6.31 -11.31 -10.53
N MET A 45 -5.77 -11.15 -9.34
CA MET A 45 -5.88 -12.13 -8.27
C MET A 45 -6.34 -11.46 -6.99
N HIS A 46 -7.47 -11.90 -6.46
CA HIS A 46 -8.00 -11.40 -5.19
C HIS A 46 -8.08 -12.55 -4.18
N LEU A 47 -7.51 -12.34 -2.99
CA LEU A 47 -7.53 -13.25 -1.86
C LEU A 47 -8.19 -12.55 -0.67
N PHE A 48 -9.41 -12.94 -0.32
CA PHE A 48 -10.15 -12.35 0.79
C PHE A 48 -10.25 -13.36 1.94
N ASP A 49 -9.77 -13.01 3.13
CA ASP A 49 -9.83 -13.84 4.34
C ASP A 49 -9.34 -15.28 4.12
N CYS A 50 -8.36 -15.46 3.22
CA CYS A 50 -7.78 -16.77 2.97
C CYS A 50 -6.87 -17.11 4.14
N GLY A 51 -7.29 -18.10 4.92
CA GLY A 51 -6.60 -18.57 6.10
C GLY A 51 -5.66 -19.70 5.71
N SER A 52 -4.42 -19.61 6.16
CA SER A 52 -3.45 -20.67 5.99
C SER A 52 -2.69 -20.87 7.28
N ILE A 53 -2.57 -22.13 7.68
CA ILE A 53 -1.73 -22.53 8.80
C ILE A 53 -0.34 -22.72 8.19
N PHE A 54 0.41 -21.64 8.01
CA PHE A 54 1.77 -21.75 7.50
C PHE A 54 2.77 -21.86 8.65
N GLU A 55 3.74 -22.75 8.44
CA GLU A 55 4.89 -22.88 9.34
C GLU A 55 5.76 -21.60 9.22
N PRO A 56 6.26 -21.05 10.34
CA PRO A 56 6.91 -19.75 10.41
C PRO A 56 8.24 -19.59 9.63
N ASN A 57 8.64 -20.55 8.77
CA ASN A 57 9.88 -20.50 7.98
C ASN A 57 9.67 -20.84 6.49
N THR A 58 8.43 -20.77 6.00
CA THR A 58 8.14 -21.12 4.61
C THR A 58 8.68 -20.03 3.67
N THR A 59 9.49 -20.41 2.69
CA THR A 59 9.97 -19.49 1.64
C THR A 59 8.80 -18.87 0.88
N ARG A 60 8.86 -17.56 0.60
CA ARG A 60 7.89 -16.85 -0.25
C ARG A 60 7.71 -17.58 -1.59
N HIS A 61 6.47 -17.82 -1.99
CA HIS A 61 6.10 -18.34 -3.30
C HIS A 61 6.05 -17.21 -4.32
N MET A 62 6.94 -17.29 -5.31
CA MET A 62 6.98 -16.37 -6.44
C MET A 62 6.00 -16.85 -7.53
N LEU A 63 4.91 -16.12 -7.73
CA LEU A 63 3.89 -16.45 -8.73
C LEU A 63 4.48 -16.38 -10.15
N VAL A 64 4.27 -17.44 -10.94
CA VAL A 64 4.77 -17.57 -12.32
C VAL A 64 3.67 -17.25 -13.33
N CYS A 65 2.96 -16.15 -13.08
CA CYS A 65 1.87 -15.64 -13.91
C CYS A 65 2.32 -14.37 -14.66
N PRO A 66 2.86 -14.47 -15.88
CA PRO A 66 3.56 -13.36 -16.54
C PRO A 66 2.67 -12.14 -16.85
N LYS A 67 1.35 -12.32 -16.89
CA LYS A 67 0.36 -11.27 -17.15
C LYS A 67 -0.30 -10.75 -15.87
N LEU A 68 0.10 -11.22 -14.70
CA LEU A 68 -0.52 -10.82 -13.43
C LEU A 68 -0.16 -9.37 -13.14
N GLU A 69 -1.16 -8.49 -13.21
CA GLU A 69 -1.03 -7.04 -13.08
C GLU A 69 -1.44 -6.59 -11.67
N THR A 70 -2.56 -7.11 -11.17
CA THR A 70 -3.17 -6.68 -9.90
C THR A 70 -3.29 -7.85 -8.92
N VAL A 71 -2.79 -7.65 -7.70
CA VAL A 71 -2.98 -8.55 -6.57
C VAL A 71 -3.67 -7.80 -5.44
N ARG A 72 -4.81 -8.31 -5.00
CA ARG A 72 -5.53 -7.80 -3.83
C ARG A 72 -5.56 -8.87 -2.76
N ILE A 73 -5.12 -8.54 -1.56
CA ILE A 73 -5.11 -9.45 -0.42
C ILE A 73 -5.82 -8.74 0.73
N SER A 74 -6.86 -9.35 1.27
CA SER A 74 -7.51 -8.88 2.49
C SER A 74 -7.56 -9.97 3.55
N GLY A 75 -7.49 -9.58 4.81
CA GLY A 75 -7.42 -10.52 5.93
C GLY A 75 -5.98 -10.94 6.19
N SER A 76 -5.74 -12.21 6.50
CA SER A 76 -4.49 -12.71 7.12
C SER A 76 -3.18 -12.17 6.50
N ILE A 77 -2.30 -11.64 7.37
CA ILE A 77 -0.93 -11.22 7.04
C ILE A 77 -0.10 -12.36 6.45
N ALA A 78 -0.39 -13.61 6.81
CA ALA A 78 0.28 -14.78 6.25
C ALA A 78 0.18 -14.81 4.72
N SER A 79 -0.98 -14.42 4.15
CA SER A 79 -1.17 -14.39 2.69
C SER A 79 -0.26 -13.37 2.00
N LEU A 80 -0.01 -12.23 2.62
CA LEU A 80 0.92 -11.23 2.09
C LEU A 80 2.38 -11.72 2.21
N ASN A 81 2.74 -12.28 3.37
CA ASN A 81 4.11 -12.68 3.67
C ASN A 81 4.60 -13.90 2.89
N ILE A 82 3.71 -14.69 2.30
CA ILE A 82 4.05 -15.86 1.48
C ILE A 82 4.02 -15.58 -0.01
N LEU A 83 3.44 -14.47 -0.45
CA LEU A 83 3.25 -14.19 -1.88
C LEU A 83 4.29 -13.20 -2.37
N ALA A 84 4.80 -13.48 -3.56
CA ALA A 84 5.64 -12.61 -4.34
C ALA A 84 5.22 -12.70 -5.82
N SER A 85 5.50 -11.66 -6.59
CA SER A 85 5.22 -11.65 -8.02
C SER A 85 6.15 -10.69 -8.74
N SER A 86 6.80 -11.20 -9.80
CA SER A 86 7.69 -10.41 -10.64
C SER A 86 6.95 -9.51 -11.63
N SER A 87 5.69 -9.79 -11.95
CA SER A 87 4.90 -9.04 -12.94
C SER A 87 3.91 -8.06 -12.33
N THR A 88 3.53 -8.27 -11.05
CA THR A 88 2.48 -7.47 -10.41
C THR A 88 2.90 -6.01 -10.31
N SER A 89 2.11 -5.13 -10.91
CA SER A 89 2.29 -3.68 -10.87
C SER A 89 1.44 -3.00 -9.80
N GLU A 90 0.36 -3.64 -9.37
CA GLU A 90 -0.55 -3.11 -8.36
C GLU A 90 -0.77 -4.11 -7.22
N LEU A 91 -0.44 -3.69 -6.00
CA LEU A 91 -0.68 -4.47 -4.79
C LEU A 91 -1.63 -3.68 -3.88
N ASP A 92 -2.71 -4.33 -3.48
CA ASP A 92 -3.70 -3.79 -2.54
C ASP A 92 -3.81 -4.74 -1.36
N TYR A 93 -3.38 -4.27 -0.18
CA TYR A 93 -3.40 -5.06 1.04
C TYR A 93 -4.25 -4.40 2.13
N GLY A 94 -5.16 -5.17 2.72
CA GLY A 94 -5.98 -4.73 3.84
C GLY A 94 -6.06 -5.74 4.98
N HIS A 95 -5.93 -5.30 6.23
CA HIS A 95 -6.05 -6.13 7.42
C HIS A 95 -6.86 -5.41 8.50
N ILE A 96 -7.85 -6.09 9.07
CA ILE A 96 -8.83 -5.48 9.99
C ILE A 96 -8.60 -5.92 11.45
N THR A 97 -7.72 -6.88 11.76
CA THR A 97 -7.63 -7.42 13.14
C THR A 97 -6.48 -6.83 13.98
N LEU A 98 -6.76 -6.69 15.28
CA LEU A 98 -5.95 -6.07 16.35
C LEU A 98 -4.94 -7.01 17.03
N GLU A 99 -4.80 -8.25 16.58
CA GLU A 99 -3.89 -9.20 17.25
C GLU A 99 -2.42 -8.84 16.96
N SER A 100 -1.56 -9.05 17.96
CA SER A 100 -0.13 -8.71 18.01
C SER A 100 0.51 -8.61 16.62
N SER A 101 0.72 -7.37 16.16
CA SER A 101 1.12 -7.06 14.79
C SER A 101 2.44 -7.73 14.42
N PRO A 102 2.45 -8.81 13.60
CA PRO A 102 3.69 -9.33 13.06
C PRO A 102 4.35 -8.30 12.14
N ILE A 103 5.66 -8.43 11.95
CA ILE A 103 6.40 -7.58 11.02
C ILE A 103 5.88 -7.84 9.61
N ILE A 104 5.38 -6.79 8.96
CA ILE A 104 4.99 -6.81 7.54
C ILE A 104 6.15 -6.23 6.76
N GLU A 105 6.67 -7.02 5.82
CA GLU A 105 7.79 -6.58 4.98
C GLU A 105 7.40 -6.70 3.50
N ILE A 106 7.37 -5.56 2.81
CA ILE A 106 7.08 -5.48 1.38
C ILE A 106 8.37 -5.01 0.70
N THR A 107 9.04 -5.93 0.01
CA THR A 107 10.34 -5.66 -0.62
C THR A 107 10.25 -5.63 -2.14
N GLY A 108 11.12 -4.86 -2.79
CA GLY A 108 11.26 -4.90 -4.25
C GLY A 108 11.87 -6.20 -4.78
N ARG A 109 12.48 -7.03 -3.92
CA ARG A 109 12.87 -8.39 -4.33
C ARG A 109 11.65 -9.25 -4.64
N ASP A 110 10.60 -9.11 -3.83
CA ASP A 110 9.38 -9.88 -3.96
C ASP A 110 8.39 -9.25 -4.95
N TRP A 111 8.47 -7.92 -5.11
CA TRP A 111 7.57 -7.14 -5.95
C TRP A 111 8.34 -6.15 -6.86
N PRO A 112 9.25 -6.61 -7.74
CA PRO A 112 10.17 -5.75 -8.50
C PRO A 112 9.46 -4.80 -9.49
N SER A 113 8.29 -5.21 -9.99
CA SER A 113 7.50 -4.42 -10.95
C SER A 113 6.45 -3.53 -10.29
N LEU A 114 6.41 -3.47 -8.95
CA LEU A 114 5.36 -2.78 -8.22
C LEU A 114 5.42 -1.27 -8.45
N ARG A 115 4.31 -0.70 -8.94
CA ARG A 115 4.16 0.74 -9.23
C ARG A 115 3.13 1.40 -8.34
N SER A 116 2.10 0.67 -7.91
CA SER A 116 1.05 1.17 -7.02
C SER A 116 0.87 0.24 -5.83
N LEU A 117 0.96 0.81 -4.62
CA LEU A 117 0.74 0.10 -3.36
C LEU A 117 -0.39 0.78 -2.58
N ARG A 118 -1.41 -0.01 -2.22
CA ARG A 118 -2.52 0.43 -1.36
C ARG A 118 -2.51 -0.39 -0.08
N LEU A 119 -2.61 0.29 1.04
CA LEU A 119 -2.52 -0.30 2.37
C LEU A 119 -3.66 0.19 3.26
N SER A 120 -4.41 -0.76 3.79
CA SER A 120 -5.51 -0.54 4.72
C SER A 120 -5.37 -1.45 5.94
N MET A 121 -4.42 -1.13 6.81
CA MET A 121 -4.08 -1.89 8.01
C MET A 121 -3.60 -0.97 9.12
N ASP A 122 -3.66 -1.41 10.38
CA ASP A 122 -3.25 -0.58 11.52
C ASP A 122 -1.77 -0.71 11.89
N SER A 123 -1.03 -1.62 11.23
CA SER A 123 0.40 -1.86 11.44
C SER A 123 1.27 -1.11 10.43
N THR A 124 2.51 -0.80 10.83
CA THR A 124 3.47 -0.13 9.95
C THR A 124 4.29 -1.17 9.19
N PRO A 125 4.22 -1.22 7.85
CA PRO A 125 5.06 -2.13 7.09
C PRO A 125 6.47 -1.56 6.97
N THR A 126 7.44 -2.45 6.88
CA THR A 126 8.75 -2.13 6.36
C THR A 126 8.69 -2.18 4.84
N LEU A 127 8.95 -1.04 4.19
CA LEU A 127 9.07 -0.92 2.74
C LEU A 127 10.56 -0.84 2.39
N CYS A 128 11.05 -1.70 1.49
CA CYS A 128 12.47 -1.74 1.17
C CYS A 128 12.72 -2.06 -0.31
N GLY A 129 13.58 -1.27 -0.98
CA GLY A 129 13.99 -1.50 -2.36
C GLY A 129 12.85 -1.42 -3.39
N LEU A 130 11.76 -0.70 -3.07
CA LEU A 130 10.62 -0.49 -3.96
C LEU A 130 10.90 0.66 -4.95
N ASP A 131 11.98 0.53 -5.72
CA ASP A 131 12.50 1.60 -6.57
C ASP A 131 11.55 1.97 -7.72
N SER A 132 10.70 1.04 -8.14
CA SER A 132 9.69 1.23 -9.19
C SER A 132 8.39 1.88 -8.70
N LEU A 133 8.21 2.05 -7.38
CA LEU A 133 6.95 2.49 -6.80
C LEU A 133 6.70 3.98 -7.10
N ARG A 134 5.53 4.27 -7.67
CA ARG A 134 5.10 5.62 -8.06
C ARG A 134 3.93 6.13 -7.23
N GLN A 135 3.05 5.22 -6.83
CA GLN A 135 1.86 5.54 -6.05
C GLN A 135 1.82 4.75 -4.74
N LEU A 136 1.60 5.46 -3.64
CA LEU A 136 1.35 4.91 -2.31
C LEU A 136 0.03 5.45 -1.78
N SER A 137 -0.84 4.59 -1.27
CA SER A 137 -2.14 4.98 -0.70
C SER A 137 -2.35 4.33 0.65
N LEU A 138 -2.65 5.15 1.67
CA LEU A 138 -2.68 4.76 3.08
C LEU A 138 -4.05 5.10 3.69
N TRP A 139 -4.69 4.15 4.37
CA TRP A 139 -6.07 4.29 4.84
C TRP A 139 -6.27 4.45 6.35
N SER A 140 -5.42 3.87 7.19
CA SER A 140 -5.58 3.99 8.64
C SER A 140 -4.81 5.18 9.20
N GLN A 141 -5.28 5.73 10.31
CA GLN A 141 -4.62 6.85 10.99
C GLN A 141 -3.21 6.48 11.45
N SER A 142 -3.05 5.30 12.06
CA SER A 142 -1.74 4.84 12.54
C SER A 142 -0.74 4.70 11.39
N LEU A 143 -1.17 4.09 10.28
CA LEU A 143 -0.32 3.90 9.10
C LEU A 143 0.06 5.23 8.44
N VAL A 144 -0.88 6.18 8.33
CA VAL A 144 -0.60 7.51 7.78
C VAL A 144 0.46 8.22 8.62
N SER A 145 0.27 8.30 9.94
CA SER A 145 1.22 8.96 10.85
C SER A 145 2.61 8.32 10.78
N THR A 146 2.71 6.99 10.89
CA THR A 146 4.01 6.31 10.94
C THR A 146 4.72 6.32 9.59
N MET A 147 4.00 6.16 8.48
CA MET A 147 4.60 6.16 7.16
C MET A 147 5.07 7.56 6.74
N ILE A 148 4.32 8.62 7.06
CA ILE A 148 4.78 9.99 6.78
C ILE A 148 6.02 10.32 7.61
N LEU A 149 6.05 9.93 8.89
CA LEU A 149 7.24 10.09 9.73
C LEU A 149 8.43 9.31 9.16
N TYR A 150 8.23 8.07 8.74
CA TYR A 150 9.26 7.26 8.09
C TYR A 150 9.83 7.96 6.84
N LEU A 151 8.97 8.43 5.93
CA LEU A 151 9.40 9.16 4.73
C LEU A 151 10.09 10.50 5.07
N ALA A 152 9.70 11.16 6.16
CA ALA A 152 10.38 12.36 6.64
C ALA A 152 11.78 12.07 7.20
N MET A 153 12.00 10.89 7.78
CA MET A 153 13.31 10.45 8.26
C MET A 153 14.19 9.92 7.13
N HIS A 154 13.58 9.32 6.10
CA HIS A 154 14.27 8.68 4.99
C HIS A 154 13.79 9.25 3.63
N PRO A 155 14.10 10.51 3.31
CA PRO A 155 13.58 11.19 2.11
C PRO A 155 14.04 10.57 0.78
N SER A 156 15.07 9.73 0.80
CA SER A 156 15.58 9.00 -0.37
C SER A 156 14.86 7.67 -0.62
N GLU A 157 14.04 7.19 0.33
CA GLU A 157 13.23 5.99 0.13
C GLU A 157 12.13 6.26 -0.89
N LEU A 158 11.75 5.20 -1.61
CA LEU A 158 10.76 5.23 -2.69
C LEU A 158 11.11 6.33 -3.72
N PRO A 159 12.28 6.25 -4.39
CA PRO A 159 12.86 7.36 -5.15
C PRO A 159 11.97 7.84 -6.32
N LEU A 160 11.11 6.97 -6.86
CA LEU A 160 10.19 7.31 -7.96
C LEU A 160 8.77 7.64 -7.52
N LEU A 161 8.49 7.70 -6.21
CA LEU A 161 7.18 8.04 -5.68
C LEU A 161 6.80 9.47 -6.08
N ASP A 162 5.69 9.60 -6.80
CA ASP A 162 5.13 10.88 -7.27
C ASP A 162 3.70 11.14 -6.76
N THR A 163 3.02 10.10 -6.28
CA THR A 163 1.64 10.18 -5.85
C THR A 163 1.48 9.57 -4.46
N LEU A 164 1.03 10.37 -3.50
CA LEU A 164 0.77 9.95 -2.13
C LEU A 164 -0.69 10.21 -1.76
N GLY A 165 -1.45 9.13 -1.52
CA GLY A 165 -2.82 9.16 -1.06
C GLY A 165 -2.92 8.94 0.45
N LEU A 166 -3.52 9.89 1.15
CA LEU A 166 -3.69 9.93 2.60
C LEU A 166 -5.20 9.95 2.90
N TYR A 167 -5.77 8.78 3.15
CA TYR A 167 -7.21 8.62 3.42
C TYR A 167 -7.55 8.74 4.92
N ALA A 168 -6.54 8.98 5.75
CA ALA A 168 -6.67 9.47 7.13
C ALA A 168 -5.95 10.81 7.28
N CYS A 169 -6.26 11.57 8.34
CA CYS A 169 -5.68 12.91 8.50
C CYS A 169 -4.21 12.82 8.91
N PRO A 170 -3.27 13.37 8.12
CA PRO A 170 -1.88 13.37 8.53
C PRO A 170 -1.62 14.36 9.67
N GLU A 171 -0.49 14.16 10.34
CA GLU A 171 0.15 15.22 11.11
C GLU A 171 0.77 16.22 10.11
N TRP A 172 0.12 17.37 9.98
CA TRP A 172 0.45 18.35 8.94
C TRP A 172 1.90 18.82 9.05
N ASP A 173 2.38 19.08 10.26
CA ASP A 173 3.77 19.47 10.49
C ASP A 173 4.80 18.47 9.95
N ILE A 174 4.57 17.17 10.17
CA ILE A 174 5.45 16.11 9.67
C ILE A 174 5.33 15.99 8.15
N LEU A 175 4.12 16.12 7.58
CA LEU A 175 3.92 16.11 6.13
C LEU A 175 4.70 17.25 5.44
N PHE A 176 4.67 18.46 5.99
CA PHE A 176 5.46 19.58 5.49
C PHE A 176 6.96 19.28 5.53
N ILE A 177 7.46 18.79 6.68
CA ILE A 177 8.88 18.41 6.83
C ILE A 177 9.27 17.34 5.81
N MET A 178 8.41 16.33 5.59
CA MET A 178 8.65 15.27 4.61
C MET A 178 8.79 15.84 3.20
N LEU A 179 7.85 16.69 2.78
CA LEU A 179 7.86 17.32 1.46
C LEU A 179 9.10 18.21 1.26
N GLU A 180 9.41 19.08 2.22
CA GLU A 180 10.58 19.96 2.18
C GLU A 180 11.88 19.15 2.04
N LYS A 181 12.06 18.12 2.87
CA LYS A 181 13.23 17.25 2.79
C LYS A 181 13.32 16.53 1.46
N ARG A 182 12.20 16.06 0.92
CA ARG A 182 12.16 15.38 -0.39
C ARG A 182 12.47 16.34 -1.56
N LEU A 183 12.03 17.60 -1.48
CA LEU A 183 12.43 18.63 -2.44
C LEU A 183 13.94 18.85 -2.42
N LEU A 184 14.54 18.89 -1.23
CA LEU A 184 16.00 19.08 -1.09
C LEU A 184 16.81 17.89 -1.61
N THR A 185 16.24 16.68 -1.63
CA THR A 185 16.92 15.48 -2.16
C THR A 185 16.76 15.27 -3.67
N GLN A 186 16.05 16.16 -4.38
CA GLN A 186 15.90 16.08 -5.84
C GLN A 186 17.24 16.05 -6.59
N THR A 187 18.25 16.73 -6.06
CA THR A 187 19.62 16.74 -6.60
C THR A 187 20.27 15.37 -6.66
N TYR A 188 19.75 14.39 -5.91
CA TYR A 188 20.20 12.99 -5.89
C TYR A 188 19.33 12.05 -6.73
N GLY A 189 18.50 12.58 -7.63
CA GLY A 189 17.64 11.78 -8.51
C GLY A 189 16.34 11.30 -7.87
N ILE A 190 15.99 11.84 -6.69
CA ILE A 190 14.70 11.58 -6.04
C ILE A 190 13.61 12.40 -6.72
N LYS A 191 12.53 11.75 -7.14
CA LYS A 191 11.41 12.40 -7.79
C LYS A 191 10.58 13.20 -6.76
N PRO A 192 10.22 14.47 -7.04
CA PRO A 192 9.26 15.18 -6.20
C PRO A 192 7.90 14.47 -6.21
N LEU A 193 7.16 14.64 -5.11
CA LEU A 193 5.73 14.36 -5.12
C LEU A 193 5.03 15.39 -6.01
N GLU A 194 4.22 14.92 -6.94
CA GLU A 194 3.40 15.72 -7.84
C GLU A 194 1.95 15.77 -7.36
N ASN A 195 1.48 14.68 -6.72
CA ASN A 195 0.09 14.52 -6.32
C ASN A 195 -0.02 14.14 -4.84
N LEU A 196 -0.81 14.91 -4.10
CA LEU A 196 -1.33 14.55 -2.78
C LEU A 196 -2.84 14.35 -2.88
N ILE A 197 -3.31 13.18 -2.50
CA ILE A 197 -4.74 12.82 -2.53
C ILE A 197 -5.21 12.71 -1.08
N PHE A 198 -6.33 13.36 -0.76
CA PHE A 198 -6.94 13.32 0.56
C PHE A 198 -8.40 12.90 0.43
N ASP A 199 -8.90 12.12 1.39
CA ASP A 199 -10.31 11.71 1.44
C ASP A 199 -11.24 12.78 2.03
N ARG A 200 -10.64 13.80 2.66
CA ARG A 200 -11.36 14.89 3.33
C ARG A 200 -10.93 16.24 2.80
N ALA A 201 -11.82 17.22 2.93
CA ALA A 201 -11.48 18.61 2.68
C ALA A 201 -10.37 19.09 3.63
N ILE A 202 -9.56 20.03 3.14
CA ILE A 202 -8.42 20.61 3.84
C ILE A 202 -8.62 22.13 3.88
N LEU A 203 -8.17 22.80 4.94
CA LEU A 203 -8.13 24.27 4.98
C LEU A 203 -7.47 24.83 3.72
N ALA A 204 -8.04 25.90 3.19
CA ALA A 204 -7.49 26.62 2.04
C ALA A 204 -6.04 27.09 2.29
N THR A 205 -5.72 27.51 3.52
CA THR A 205 -4.36 27.92 3.92
C THR A 205 -3.37 26.77 3.78
N ILE A 206 -3.67 25.62 4.38
CA ILE A 206 -2.85 24.41 4.29
C ILE A 206 -2.74 23.95 2.83
N LYS A 207 -3.85 23.91 2.10
CA LYS A 207 -3.89 23.51 0.69
C LYS A 207 -2.98 24.37 -0.18
N ASN A 208 -3.02 25.69 -0.03
CA ASN A 208 -2.19 26.61 -0.80
C ASN A 208 -0.70 26.43 -0.49
N SER A 209 -0.36 26.24 0.78
CA SER A 209 1.01 25.98 1.20
C SER A 209 1.53 24.63 0.68
N LEU A 210 0.72 23.57 0.72
CA LEU A 210 1.05 22.28 0.12
C LEU A 210 1.22 22.37 -1.39
N ALA A 211 0.31 23.05 -2.09
CA ALA A 211 0.41 23.25 -3.53
C ALA A 211 1.71 23.98 -3.93
N SER A 212 2.12 24.96 -3.13
CA SER A 212 3.39 25.68 -3.33
C SER A 212 4.59 24.74 -3.17
N LEU A 213 4.58 23.88 -2.15
CA LEU A 213 5.62 22.85 -1.95
C LEU A 213 5.67 21.86 -3.11
N LEU A 214 4.52 21.35 -3.57
CA LEU A 214 4.47 20.42 -4.72
C LEU A 214 4.98 21.07 -6.02
N ALA A 215 4.80 22.38 -6.18
CA ALA A 215 5.38 23.16 -7.28
C ALA A 215 6.89 23.42 -7.13
N GLY A 216 7.51 22.96 -6.04
CA GLY A 216 8.94 23.14 -5.76
C GLY A 216 9.28 24.46 -5.06
N HIS A 217 8.30 25.19 -4.54
CA HIS A 217 8.52 26.44 -3.82
C HIS A 217 8.57 26.21 -2.31
N ILE A 218 9.72 26.50 -1.70
CA ILE A 218 9.87 26.51 -0.24
C ILE A 218 9.45 27.90 0.26
N LEU A 219 8.25 28.00 0.80
CA LEU A 219 7.68 29.21 1.38
C LEU A 219 7.73 29.15 2.91
N PRO A 220 7.60 30.30 3.62
CA PRO A 220 7.41 30.29 5.06
C PRO A 220 6.25 29.36 5.44
N ARG A 221 6.55 28.39 6.30
CA ARG A 221 5.60 27.40 6.76
C ARG A 221 4.52 28.08 7.64
N PRO A 222 3.25 27.63 7.59
CA PRO A 222 2.25 28.04 8.57
C PRO A 222 2.74 27.74 10.00
N SER A 223 2.26 28.51 10.96
CA SER A 223 2.62 28.32 12.36
C SER A 223 2.22 26.92 12.85
N ASN A 224 2.92 26.40 13.86
CA ASN A 224 2.57 25.11 14.47
C ASN A 224 1.14 25.09 15.02
N TYR A 225 0.60 26.25 15.43
CA TYR A 225 -0.80 26.37 15.82
C TYR A 225 -1.73 26.09 14.63
N GLU A 226 -1.51 26.73 13.48
CA GLU A 226 -2.29 26.53 12.25
C GLU A 226 -2.19 25.11 11.69
N LEU A 227 -1.11 24.38 11.99
CA LEU A 227 -0.91 22.99 11.57
C LEU A 227 -1.38 21.98 12.62
N SER A 228 -1.65 22.42 13.84
CA SER A 228 -2.11 21.55 14.92
C SER A 228 -3.57 21.13 14.72
N MET A 229 -3.96 20.01 15.32
CA MET A 229 -5.37 19.61 15.38
C MET A 229 -6.25 20.70 16.02
N GLN A 230 -5.73 21.39 17.04
CA GLN A 230 -6.43 22.48 17.73
C GLN A 230 -6.75 23.65 16.80
N GLY A 231 -5.79 24.09 15.98
CA GLY A 231 -5.99 25.18 15.02
C GLY A 231 -6.89 24.79 13.83
N ASN A 232 -7.20 23.49 13.69
CA ASN A 232 -8.03 22.93 12.62
C ASN A 232 -9.35 22.34 13.15
N LEU A 233 -9.68 22.52 14.43
CA LEU A 233 -10.84 21.90 15.08
C LEU A 233 -12.15 22.14 14.36
N ASP A 234 -12.35 23.36 13.84
CA ASP A 234 -13.62 23.75 13.20
C ASP A 234 -13.94 22.87 11.98
N ILE A 235 -12.93 22.37 11.24
CA ILE A 235 -13.16 21.43 10.13
C ILE A 235 -13.36 20.00 10.62
N PHE A 236 -12.67 19.60 11.69
CA PHE A 236 -12.84 18.25 12.24
C PHE A 236 -14.23 18.05 12.86
N LEU A 237 -14.83 19.13 13.36
CA LEU A 237 -16.15 19.12 14.00
C LEU A 237 -17.29 19.44 13.05
N ASP A 238 -17.02 19.96 11.84
CA ASP A 238 -18.05 20.23 10.84
C ASP A 238 -18.59 18.89 10.29
N THR A 239 -19.70 18.47 10.89
CA THR A 239 -20.42 17.22 10.60
C THR A 239 -21.31 17.33 9.36
N ASN A 240 -21.23 18.45 8.62
CA ASN A 240 -22.02 18.72 7.41
C ASN A 240 -21.33 18.33 6.09
N MET A 241 -20.29 17.49 6.12
CA MET A 241 -19.70 16.88 4.93
C MET A 241 -20.02 15.40 4.81
#